data_AF-A0A0P9G347-F1
#
_entry.id   AF-A0A0P9G347-F1
#
_cell.length_a   1.000
_cell.length_b   1.000
_cell.length_c   1.000
_cell.angle_alpha   90.00
_cell.angle_beta   90.00
_cell.angle_gamma   90.00
#
_symmetry.space_group_name_H-M   'P 1'
#
loop_
_entity.id
_entity.type
_entity.pdbx_description
1 polymer ?
#
loop_
_entity_poly.entity_id
_entity_poly.type
_entity_poly.pdbx_seq_one_letter_code
_entity_poly.pdbx_strand_id
1 'polypeptide(L)'
;MKALKKILYMPFEAYLYGSAYLVHTWLYIQIIFSSTAIFAMISCVSFSFLEIEHALYIVYASSFLGFIFGIFWAEKERKTHGIINFHGYLLSTPEIEGWKDKNGKPVDKP
;
A
#
# COMPACT_ATOMS: atom_id res chain seq x y z
N MET A 1 23.18 34.74 -0.80
CA MET A 1 22.83 33.86 -1.94
C MET A 1 22.38 32.45 -1.56
N LYS A 2 23.09 31.71 -0.69
CA LYS A 2 22.70 30.34 -0.29
C LYS A 2 21.33 30.25 0.41
N ALA A 3 21.03 31.18 1.32
CA ALA A 3 19.75 31.22 2.04
C ALA A 3 18.55 31.47 1.14
N LEU A 4 18.68 32.39 0.16
CA LEU A 4 17.63 32.70 -0.81
C LEU A 4 17.31 31.48 -1.70
N LYS A 5 18.34 30.77 -2.17
CA LYS A 5 18.16 29.50 -2.88
C LYS A 5 17.42 28.48 -2.03
N LYS A 6 17.80 28.31 -0.76
CA LYS A 6 17.16 27.34 0.14
C LYS A 6 15.67 27.63 0.35
N ILE A 7 15.30 28.91 0.53
CA ILE A 7 13.90 29.32 0.67
C ILE A 7 13.12 29.03 -0.61
N LEU A 8 13.75 29.21 -1.78
CA LEU A 8 13.11 28.94 -3.07
C LEU A 8 12.89 27.45 -3.33
N TYR A 9 13.83 26.57 -2.96
CA TYR A 9 13.75 25.13 -3.21
C TYR A 9 12.97 24.36 -2.14
N MET A 10 12.94 24.83 -0.89
CA MET A 10 12.22 24.20 0.21
C MET A 10 10.75 23.84 -0.09
N PRO A 11 9.91 24.72 -0.70
CA PRO A 11 8.53 24.34 -1.00
C PRO A 11 8.43 23.23 -2.05
N PHE A 12 9.34 23.19 -3.04
CA PHE A 12 9.38 22.15 -4.05
C PHE A 12 9.85 20.81 -3.46
N GLU A 13 10.87 20.82 -2.60
CA GLU A 13 11.30 19.63 -1.86
C GLU A 13 10.18 19.11 -0.95
N ALA A 14 9.53 20.00 -0.18
CA ALA A 14 8.43 19.63 0.69
C ALA A 14 7.23 19.05 -0.09
N TYR A 15 6.92 19.61 -1.26
CA TYR A 15 5.89 19.07 -2.15
C TYR A 15 6.26 17.68 -2.66
N LEU A 16 7.50 17.48 -3.09
CA LEU A 16 7.98 16.18 -3.58
C LEU A 16 7.92 15.12 -2.47
N TYR A 17 8.49 15.40 -1.29
CA TYR A 17 8.45 14.48 -0.15
C TYR A 17 7.04 14.25 0.37
N GLY A 18 6.23 15.30 0.43
CA GLY A 18 4.84 15.22 0.88
C GLY A 18 4.00 14.36 -0.05
N SER A 19 4.12 14.55 -1.37
CA SER A 19 3.41 13.72 -2.35
C SER A 19 3.83 12.25 -2.27
N ALA A 20 5.12 11.98 -2.11
CA ALA A 20 5.64 10.61 -1.97
C ALA A 20 5.10 9.93 -0.70
N TYR A 21 5.08 10.64 0.44
CA TYR A 21 4.52 10.12 1.69
C TYR A 21 3.01 9.91 1.60
N LEU A 22 2.29 10.86 0.99
CA LEU A 22 0.83 10.76 0.81
C LEU A 22 0.48 9.52 -0.02
N VAL A 23 1.11 9.34 -1.18
CA VAL A 23 0.90 8.16 -2.03
C VAL A 23 1.22 6.87 -1.28
N HIS A 24 2.32 6.87 -0.51
CA HIS A 24 2.71 5.70 0.28
C HIS A 24 1.67 5.33 1.34
N THR A 25 1.24 6.31 2.14
CA THR A 25 0.20 6.12 3.16
C THR A 25 -1.13 5.72 2.52
N TRP A 26 -1.47 6.30 1.37
CA TRP A 26 -2.71 5.99 0.66
C TRP A 26 -2.76 4.53 0.21
N LEU A 27 -1.68 4.02 -0.37
CA LEU A 27 -1.57 2.61 -0.77
C LEU A 27 -1.73 1.67 0.44
N TYR A 28 -1.09 2.00 1.56
CA TYR A 28 -1.21 1.23 2.81
C TYR A 28 -2.66 1.15 3.29
N ILE A 29 -3.33 2.31 3.35
CA ILE A 29 -4.72 2.42 3.76
C ILE A 29 -5.61 1.58 2.81
N GLN A 30 -5.42 1.70 1.50
CA GLN A 30 -6.22 0.95 0.52
C GLN A 30 -6.11 -0.56 0.70
N ILE A 31 -4.90 -1.10 0.89
CA ILE A 31 -4.70 -2.54 1.07
C ILE A 31 -5.35 -3.03 2.37
N ILE A 32 -5.15 -2.30 3.47
CA ILE A 32 -5.72 -2.65 4.78
C ILE A 32 -7.25 -2.68 4.69
N PHE A 33 -7.86 -1.60 4.20
CA PHE A 33 -9.33 -1.51 4.11
C PHE A 33 -9.92 -2.51 3.11
N SER A 34 -9.24 -2.80 1.99
CA SER A 34 -9.70 -3.82 1.03
C SER A 34 -9.74 -5.20 1.68
N SER A 35 -8.69 -5.57 2.41
CA SER A 35 -8.63 -6.85 3.14
C SER A 35 -9.72 -6.93 4.21
N THR A 36 -9.90 -5.89 5.02
CA THR A 36 -10.98 -5.80 6.02
C THR A 36 -12.35 -5.94 5.36
N ALA A 37 -12.59 -5.25 4.25
CA ALA A 37 -13.87 -5.30 3.54
C ALA A 37 -14.18 -6.70 2.99
N ILE A 38 -13.19 -7.40 2.41
CA ILE A 38 -13.36 -8.77 1.91
C ILE A 38 -13.77 -9.72 3.04
N PHE A 39 -13.06 -9.67 4.17
CA PHE A 39 -13.37 -10.49 5.34
C PHE A 39 -14.75 -10.18 5.93
N ALA A 40 -15.13 -8.90 5.98
CA ALA A 40 -16.45 -8.46 6.41
C ALA A 40 -17.55 -9.00 5.49
N MET A 41 -17.40 -8.85 4.17
CA MET A 41 -18.38 -9.32 3.18
C MET A 41 -18.58 -10.84 3.24
N ILE A 42 -17.50 -11.62 3.35
CA ILE A 42 -17.59 -13.07 3.48
C ILE A 42 -18.33 -13.44 4.79
N SER A 43 -18.03 -12.73 5.88
CA SER A 43 -18.68 -12.99 7.17
C SER A 43 -20.16 -12.65 7.21
N CYS A 44 -20.69 -11.85 6.28
CA CYS A 44 -22.12 -11.59 6.18
C CYS A 44 -22.95 -12.84 5.91
N VAL A 45 -22.35 -13.91 5.37
CA VAL A 45 -23.02 -15.22 5.19
C VAL A 45 -23.50 -15.78 6.54
N SER A 46 -22.84 -15.44 7.66
CA SER A 46 -23.23 -15.89 9.01
C SER A 46 -24.66 -15.49 9.41
N PHE A 47 -25.17 -14.35 8.91
CA PHE A 47 -26.54 -13.91 9.15
C PHE A 47 -27.60 -14.86 8.58
N SER A 48 -27.23 -15.74 7.65
CA SER A 48 -28.14 -16.75 7.11
C SER A 48 -28.31 -17.96 8.04
N PHE A 49 -27.43 -18.14 9.03
CA PHE A 49 -27.36 -19.36 9.85
C PHE A 49 -27.44 -19.10 11.35
N LEU A 50 -27.20 -17.86 11.79
CA LEU A 50 -27.08 -17.51 13.20
C LEU A 50 -27.99 -16.34 13.56
N GLU A 51 -28.29 -16.22 14.84
CA GLU A 51 -28.96 -15.04 15.39
C GLU A 51 -28.09 -13.78 15.23
N ILE A 52 -28.75 -12.63 15.16
CA ILE A 52 -28.13 -11.34 14.83
C ILE A 52 -26.95 -11.03 15.75
N GLU A 53 -27.08 -11.26 17.05
CA GLU A 53 -26.00 -10.99 18.02
C GLU A 53 -24.76 -11.84 17.75
N HIS A 54 -24.94 -13.14 17.51
CA HIS A 54 -23.84 -14.06 17.21
C HIS A 54 -23.21 -13.79 15.84
N ALA A 55 -24.02 -13.47 14.83
CA ALA A 55 -23.52 -13.09 13.51
C ALA A 55 -22.68 -11.80 13.57
N LEU A 56 -23.09 -10.80 14.36
CA LEU A 56 -22.32 -9.58 14.56
C LEU A 56 -20.94 -9.85 15.18
N TYR A 57 -20.86 -10.72 16.19
CA TYR A 57 -19.56 -11.09 16.76
C TYR A 57 -18.62 -11.73 15.73
N ILE A 58 -19.15 -12.58 14.84
CA ILE A 58 -18.37 -13.18 13.76
C ILE A 58 -17.90 -12.11 12.78
N VAL A 59 -18.76 -11.17 12.40
CA VAL A 59 -18.39 -10.08 11.49
C VAL A 59 -17.28 -9.21 12.09
N TYR A 60 -17.38 -8.86 13.38
CA TYR A 60 -16.35 -8.07 14.06
C TYR A 60 -15.02 -8.83 14.17
N ALA A 61 -15.07 -10.10 14.57
CA ALA A 61 -13.87 -10.94 14.65
C ALA A 61 -13.21 -11.13 13.28
N SER A 62 -14.00 -11.42 12.24
CA SER A 62 -13.53 -11.58 10.86
C SER A 62 -12.93 -10.29 10.31
N SER A 63 -13.59 -9.15 10.53
CA SER A 63 -13.10 -7.84 10.09
C SER A 63 -11.78 -7.47 10.78
N PHE A 64 -11.63 -7.79 12.07
CA PHE A 64 -10.39 -7.60 12.80
C PHE A 64 -9.25 -8.47 12.25
N LEU A 65 -9.54 -9.74 11.92
CA LEU A 65 -8.57 -10.61 11.23
C LEU A 65 -8.21 -10.05 9.85
N GLY A 66 -9.19 -9.56 9.09
CA GLY A 66 -8.98 -8.90 7.81
C GLY A 66 -8.09 -7.65 7.91
N PHE A 67 -8.22 -6.88 8.99
CA PHE A 67 -7.36 -5.74 9.29
C PHE A 67 -5.91 -6.17 9.56
N ILE A 68 -5.71 -7.17 10.42
CA ILE A 68 -4.38 -7.73 10.71
C ILE A 68 -3.73 -8.28 9.44
N PHE A 69 -4.47 -9.07 8.67
CA PHE A 69 -4.00 -9.62 7.41
C PHE A 69 -3.66 -8.50 6.41
N GLY A 70 -4.49 -7.45 6.37
CA GLY A 70 -4.27 -6.26 5.57
C GLY A 70 -2.96 -5.54 5.91
N ILE A 71 -2.59 -5.46 7.19
CA ILE A 71 -1.30 -4.89 7.62
C ILE A 71 -0.13 -5.74 7.09
N PHE A 72 -0.18 -7.06 7.29
CA PHE A 72 0.87 -7.95 6.81
C PHE A 72 0.98 -7.93 5.28
N TRP A 73 -0.15 -7.86 4.59
CA TRP A 73 -0.17 -7.76 3.14
C TRP A 73 0.38 -6.42 2.66
N ALA A 74 -0.03 -5.30 3.25
CA ALA A 74 0.52 -3.98 2.93
C ALA A 74 2.05 -3.93 3.13
N GLU A 75 2.55 -4.54 4.21
CA GLU A 75 3.98 -4.65 4.50
C GLU A 75 4.71 -5.56 3.52
N LYS A 76 4.08 -6.64 3.07
CA LYS A 76 4.61 -7.51 2.00
C LYS A 76 4.70 -6.76 0.68
N GLU A 77 3.64 -6.06 0.27
CA GLU A 77 3.63 -5.27 -0.98
C GLU A 77 4.68 -4.15 -0.94
N ARG A 78 4.83 -3.47 0.21
CA ARG A 78 5.91 -2.49 0.41
C ARG A 78 7.28 -3.10 0.12
N LYS A 79 7.56 -4.27 0.69
CA LYS A 79 8.86 -4.95 0.53
C LYS A 79 9.08 -5.46 -0.89
N THR A 80 8.03 -5.91 -1.58
CA THR A 80 8.12 -6.48 -2.93
C THR A 80 8.33 -5.41 -4.00
N HIS A 81 7.47 -4.39 -4.03
CA HIS A 81 7.47 -3.45 -5.15
C HIS A 81 8.42 -2.27 -4.92
N GLY A 82 8.64 -1.86 -3.67
CA GLY A 82 9.47 -0.71 -3.34
C GLY A 82 8.89 0.61 -3.88
N ILE A 83 8.86 1.65 -3.04
CA ILE A 83 8.38 3.00 -3.40
C ILE A 83 9.09 3.57 -4.66
N ILE A 84 10.32 3.13 -4.90
CA ILE A 84 11.21 3.57 -5.98
C ILE A 84 10.72 3.11 -7.36
N ASN A 85 10.24 1.87 -7.52
CA ASN A 85 9.75 1.39 -8.83
C ASN A 85 8.46 2.10 -9.26
N PHE A 86 7.59 2.45 -8.29
CA PHE A 86 6.36 3.19 -8.59
C PHE A 86 6.64 4.64 -9.00
N HIS A 87 7.62 5.30 -8.37
CA HIS A 87 8.06 6.64 -8.78
C HIS A 87 8.87 6.63 -10.08
N GLY A 88 9.71 5.61 -10.32
CA GLY A 88 10.41 5.42 -11.59
C GLY A 88 9.45 5.17 -12.76
N TYR A 89 8.33 4.49 -12.51
CA TYR A 89 7.25 4.33 -13.48
C TYR A 89 6.52 5.66 -13.76
N LEU A 90 6.21 6.47 -12.73
CA LEU A 90 5.59 7.79 -12.90
C LEU A 90 6.52 8.82 -13.59
N LEU A 91 7.83 8.73 -13.39
CA LEU A 91 8.83 9.56 -14.05
C LEU A 91 9.15 9.14 -15.49
N SER A 92 8.43 8.15 -16.03
CA SER A 92 8.49 7.75 -17.45
C SER A 92 9.88 7.30 -17.94
N THR A 93 10.77 6.88 -17.04
CA THR A 93 12.04 6.20 -17.38
C THR A 93 12.11 4.82 -16.74
N PRO A 94 11.21 3.89 -17.11
CA PRO A 94 11.26 2.51 -16.62
C PRO A 94 12.51 1.75 -17.09
N GLU A 95 13.25 2.26 -18.08
CA GLU A 95 14.35 1.55 -18.76
C GLU A 95 15.72 1.65 -18.07
N ILE A 96 15.91 2.54 -17.08
CA ILE A 96 17.22 2.67 -16.39
C ILE A 96 17.46 1.51 -15.41
N GLU A 97 16.42 0.76 -15.04
CA GLU A 97 16.52 -0.35 -14.09
C GLU A 97 15.97 -1.67 -14.65
N GLY A 98 16.39 -2.05 -15.87
CA GLY A 98 16.25 -3.41 -16.43
C GLY A 98 17.00 -4.51 -15.66
N TRP A 99 17.14 -4.38 -14.34
CA TRP A 99 17.83 -5.32 -13.47
C TRP A 99 16.87 -6.28 -12.77
N LYS A 100 15.54 -6.19 -12.91
CA LYS A 100 14.59 -7.11 -12.25
C LYS A 100 13.49 -7.66 -13.16
N ASP A 101 13.25 -8.97 -13.08
CA ASP A 101 12.16 -9.67 -13.78
C ASP A 101 10.80 -9.36 -13.12
N LYS A 102 9.69 -9.71 -13.78
CA LYS A 102 8.29 -9.60 -13.31
C LYS A 102 7.99 -10.23 -11.93
N ASN A 103 8.95 -11.01 -11.42
CA ASN A 103 8.91 -11.65 -10.11
C ASN A 103 9.85 -10.96 -9.07
N GLY A 104 10.41 -9.79 -9.37
CA GLY A 104 11.29 -9.01 -8.48
C GLY A 104 12.72 -9.55 -8.32
N LYS A 105 13.10 -10.59 -9.06
CA LYS A 105 14.44 -11.19 -9.04
C LYS A 105 15.40 -10.43 -9.95
N PRO A 106 16.69 -10.29 -9.58
CA PRO A 106 17.68 -9.72 -10.47
C PRO A 106 17.71 -10.45 -11.81
N VAL A 107 17.61 -9.73 -12.93
CA VAL A 107 17.95 -10.27 -14.25
C VAL A 107 19.46 -10.21 -14.32
N ASP A 108 20.13 -11.33 -14.05
CA ASP A 108 21.50 -11.50 -14.53
C ASP A 108 21.43 -11.35 -16.05
N LYS A 109 22.02 -10.26 -16.56
CA LYS A 109 22.26 -10.13 -18.00
C LYS A 109 23.11 -11.34 -18.46
N PRO A 110 22.93 -11.79 -19.72
CA PRO A 110 23.51 -13.05 -20.22
C PRO A 110 25.01 -13.21 -19.95
#